data_AF-A0A7Y3TRR8-F1
#
_entry.id   AF-A0A7Y3TRR8-F1
#
_cell.length_a   1.000
_cell.length_b   1.000
_cell.length_c   1.000
_cell.angle_alpha   90.00
_cell.angle_beta   90.00
_cell.angle_gamma   90.00
#
_symmetry.space_group_name_H-M   'P 1'
#
loop_
_entity.id
_entity.type
_entity.pdbx_description
1 polymer ?
#
loop_
_entity_poly.entity_id
_entity_poly.type
_entity_poly.pdbx_seq_one_letter_code
_entity_poly.pdbx_strand_id
1 'polypeptide(L)'
;MSVLTISPTIAIESSPRMIPEQQITLFKFYMDQSMQDGVTYGQELYRLARQFAASDRLEAYRYGCELLKQGIPTLISASKQRYIVWTSLRSPFSGGTAIANSNS
;
A
#
# COMPACT_ATOMS: atom_id res chain seq x y z
N MET A 1 31.66 8.20 28.62
CA MET A 1 30.90 7.11 27.97
C MET A 1 29.72 7.74 27.28
N SER A 2 29.69 7.76 25.94
CA SER A 2 28.56 8.27 25.17
C SER A 2 27.96 7.12 24.38
N VAL A 3 26.71 6.78 24.68
CA VAL A 3 25.91 5.83 23.93
C VAL A 3 25.45 6.49 22.64
N LEU A 4 25.95 6.01 21.50
CA LEU A 4 25.48 6.41 20.18
C LEU A 4 24.11 5.75 19.95
N THR A 5 23.05 6.53 20.08
CA THR A 5 21.70 6.11 19.70
C THR A 5 21.62 6.11 18.18
N ILE A 6 21.87 4.95 17.56
CA ILE A 6 21.55 4.72 16.15
C ILE A 6 20.02 4.74 16.02
N SER A 7 19.48 5.89 15.62
CA SER A 7 18.11 5.94 15.12
C SER A 7 18.09 5.15 13.81
N PRO A 8 17.21 4.15 13.63
CA PRO A 8 17.10 3.46 12.36
C PRO A 8 16.57 4.48 11.34
N THR A 9 17.45 4.96 10.46
CA THR A 9 17.05 5.63 9.22
C THR A 9 16.29 4.59 8.41
N ILE A 10 14.97 4.63 8.50
CA ILE A 10 14.10 3.82 7.64
C ILE A 10 14.46 4.26 6.22
N ALA A 11 15.08 3.36 5.45
CA ALA A 11 15.34 3.60 4.05
C ALA A 11 13.98 3.80 3.37
N ILE A 12 13.64 5.04 3.06
CA ILE A 12 12.41 5.35 2.33
C ILE A 12 12.66 4.83 0.92
N GLU A 13 11.96 3.75 0.54
CA GLU A 13 12.11 3.17 -0.80
C GLU A 13 11.84 4.28 -1.85
N SER A 14 12.79 4.50 -2.75
CA SER A 14 12.73 5.57 -3.76
C SER A 14 11.83 5.24 -4.95
N SER A 15 11.33 4.01 -5.03
CA SER A 15 10.43 3.54 -6.09
C SER A 15 9.54 2.39 -5.60
N PRO A 16 8.31 2.27 -6.11
CA PRO A 16 7.39 1.23 -5.68
C PRO A 16 7.87 -0.12 -6.20
N ARG A 17 7.88 -1.11 -5.31
CA ARG A 17 8.28 -2.47 -5.67
C ARG A 17 7.22 -3.07 -6.59
N MET A 18 7.62 -3.49 -7.79
CA MET A 18 6.76 -4.22 -8.72
C MET A 18 7.06 -5.71 -8.66
N ILE A 19 6.03 -6.53 -8.45
CA ILE A 19 6.15 -8.00 -8.38
C ILE A 19 5.07 -8.69 -9.23
N PRO A 20 5.31 -9.91 -9.72
CA PRO A 20 4.25 -10.74 -10.29
C PRO A 20 3.16 -11.06 -9.25
N GLU A 21 1.90 -11.06 -9.68
CA GLU A 21 0.75 -11.39 -8.82
C GLU A 21 0.81 -12.82 -8.26
N GLN A 22 1.61 -13.70 -8.86
CA GLN A 22 1.86 -15.07 -8.36
C GLN A 22 2.75 -15.11 -7.11
N GLN A 23 3.41 -14.00 -6.75
CA GLN A 23 4.32 -13.93 -5.60
C GLN A 23 3.65 -13.39 -4.32
N ILE A 24 2.35 -13.12 -4.36
CA ILE A 24 1.58 -12.63 -3.21
C ILE A 24 0.57 -13.67 -2.72
N THR A 25 0.30 -13.63 -1.42
CA THR A 25 -0.78 -14.39 -0.82
C THR A 25 -1.93 -13.45 -0.50
N LEU A 26 -3.07 -13.63 -1.15
CA LEU A 26 -4.28 -12.86 -0.88
C LEU A 26 -4.93 -13.32 0.43
N PHE A 27 -5.48 -12.37 1.17
CA PHE A 27 -6.36 -12.63 2.31
C PHE A 27 -7.46 -11.56 2.36
N LYS A 28 -8.49 -11.81 3.16
CA LYS A 28 -9.52 -10.82 3.45
C LYS A 28 -9.47 -10.46 4.94
N PHE A 29 -9.69 -9.19 5.27
CA PHE A 29 -9.80 -8.71 6.64
C PHE A 29 -10.93 -7.67 6.78
N TYR A 30 -11.44 -7.46 7.99
CA TYR A 30 -12.47 -6.46 8.26
C TYR A 30 -11.84 -5.16 8.77
N MET A 31 -12.09 -4.05 8.09
CA MET A 31 -11.61 -2.71 8.44
C MET A 31 -12.59 -1.67 7.86
N ASP A 32 -12.70 -0.50 8.51
CA ASP A 32 -13.57 0.58 8.03
C ASP A 32 -15.01 0.11 7.74
N GLN A 33 -15.55 -0.69 8.66
CA GLN A 33 -16.91 -1.26 8.63
C GLN A 33 -17.20 -2.16 7.40
N SER A 34 -16.16 -2.61 6.69
CA SER A 34 -16.30 -3.37 5.46
C SER A 34 -15.25 -4.47 5.32
N MET A 35 -15.53 -5.44 4.44
CA MET A 35 -14.57 -6.48 4.09
C MET A 35 -13.59 -5.93 3.06
N GLN A 36 -12.30 -6.02 3.37
CA GLN A 36 -11.20 -5.50 2.55
C GLN A 36 -10.35 -6.64 2.00
N ASP A 37 -9.77 -6.42 0.83
CA ASP A 37 -8.75 -7.30 0.24
C ASP A 37 -7.35 -6.89 0.71
N GLY A 38 -6.57 -7.88 1.12
CA GLY A 38 -5.20 -7.72 1.58
C GLY A 38 -4.24 -8.69 0.92
N VAL A 39 -2.96 -8.35 0.97
CA VAL A 39 -1.87 -9.22 0.50
C VAL A 39 -0.76 -9.32 1.51
N THR A 40 -0.20 -10.52 1.63
CA THR A 40 1.05 -10.76 2.33
C THR A 40 2.17 -10.87 1.30
N TYR A 41 3.24 -10.11 1.52
CA TYR A 41 4.48 -10.21 0.75
C TYR A 41 5.67 -10.13 1.69
N GLY A 42 6.47 -11.21 1.76
CA GLY A 42 7.47 -11.38 2.81
C GLY A 42 6.82 -11.43 4.19
N GLN A 43 7.24 -10.55 5.10
CA GLN A 43 6.68 -10.40 6.46
C GLN A 43 5.78 -9.16 6.60
N GLU A 44 5.41 -8.55 5.48
CA GLU A 44 4.64 -7.32 5.42
C GLU A 44 3.21 -7.61 4.96
N LEU A 45 2.25 -6.90 5.56
CA LEU A 45 0.84 -6.95 5.21
C LEU A 45 0.44 -5.65 4.53
N TYR A 46 -0.26 -5.77 3.41
CA TYR A 46 -0.75 -4.63 2.66
C TYR A 46 -2.25 -4.76 2.43
N ARG A 47 -2.90 -3.63 2.20
CA ARG A 47 -4.31 -3.53 1.79
C ARG A 47 -4.43 -2.96 0.39
N LEU A 48 -5.51 -3.31 -0.29
CA LEU A 48 -5.84 -2.77 -1.60
C LEU A 48 -5.97 -1.24 -1.52
N ALA A 49 -5.20 -0.52 -2.33
CA ALA A 49 -5.35 0.92 -2.49
C ALA A 49 -6.03 1.27 -3.82
N ARG A 50 -5.61 0.64 -4.92
CA ARG A 50 -6.20 0.87 -6.24
C ARG A 50 -5.90 -0.25 -7.23
N GLN A 51 -6.80 -0.48 -8.17
CA GLN A 51 -6.61 -1.37 -9.31
C GLN A 51 -6.61 -0.57 -10.61
N PHE A 52 -5.75 -0.99 -11.55
CA PHE A 52 -5.56 -0.41 -12.87
C PHE A 52 -5.63 -1.49 -13.94
N ALA A 53 -6.05 -1.14 -15.16
CA ALA A 53 -6.02 -2.07 -16.29
C ALA A 53 -4.57 -2.35 -16.73
N ALA A 54 -4.37 -3.43 -17.49
CA ALA A 54 -3.06 -3.77 -18.05
C ALA A 54 -2.47 -2.66 -18.95
N SER A 55 -3.32 -1.83 -19.59
CA SER A 55 -2.90 -0.67 -20.38
C SER A 55 -2.30 0.46 -19.54
N ASP A 56 -2.66 0.54 -18.25
CA ASP A 56 -2.42 1.73 -17.43
C ASP A 56 -1.21 1.54 -16.51
N ARG A 57 -0.22 0.76 -16.97
CA ARG A 57 1.01 0.45 -16.21
C ARG A 57 1.67 1.72 -15.67
N LEU A 58 1.78 2.76 -16.51
CA LEU A 58 2.45 4.00 -16.14
C LEU A 58 1.68 4.73 -15.05
N GLU A 59 0.35 4.71 -15.09
CA GLU A 59 -0.49 5.34 -14.07
C GLU A 59 -0.41 4.60 -12.74
N ALA A 60 -0.44 3.26 -12.77
CA ALA A 60 -0.23 2.44 -11.57
C ALA A 60 1.11 2.74 -10.91
N TYR A 61 2.17 2.86 -11.71
CA TYR A 61 3.51 3.19 -11.23
C TYR A 61 3.60 4.63 -10.68
N ARG A 62 3.04 5.62 -11.39
CA ARG A 62 2.99 7.02 -10.94
C ARG A 62 2.26 7.13 -9.60
N TYR A 63 1.11 6.48 -9.48
CA TYR A 63 0.33 6.45 -8.25
C TYR A 63 1.13 5.81 -7.09
N GLY A 64 1.84 4.71 -7.35
CA GLY A 64 2.72 4.11 -6.34
C GLY A 64 3.86 5.03 -5.89
N CYS A 65 4.48 5.76 -6.83
CA CYS A 65 5.49 6.77 -6.50
C CYS A 65 4.92 7.93 -5.66
N GLU A 66 3.69 8.38 -5.93
CA GLU A 66 3.02 9.43 -5.15
C GLU A 66 2.78 8.99 -3.70
N LEU A 67 2.36 7.74 -3.49
CA LEU A 67 2.18 7.17 -2.15
C LEU A 67 3.51 7.06 -1.39
N LEU A 68 4.58 6.62 -2.05
CA LEU A 68 5.91 6.57 -1.41
C LEU A 68 6.43 7.96 -1.04
N LYS A 69 6.20 8.99 -1.87
CA LYS A 69 6.53 10.38 -1.54
C LYS A 69 5.80 10.88 -0.28
N GLN A 70 4.64 10.32 0.03
CA GLN A 70 3.89 10.59 1.25
C GLN A 70 4.35 9.73 2.45
N GLY A 71 5.39 8.91 2.28
CA GLY A 71 5.89 8.00 3.31
C GLY A 71 5.05 6.74 3.50
N ILE A 72 4.22 6.38 2.52
CA ILE A 72 3.37 5.18 2.56
C ILE A 72 4.06 4.06 1.77
N PRO A 73 4.63 3.02 2.43
CA PRO A 73 5.23 1.89 1.74
C PRO A 73 4.21 1.23 0.82
N THR A 74 4.63 1.04 -0.43
CA THR A 74 3.73 0.68 -1.52
C THR A 74 4.29 -0.48 -2.33
N LEU A 75 3.43 -1.45 -2.61
CA LEU A 75 3.71 -2.63 -3.42
C LEU A 75 2.78 -2.62 -4.63
N ILE A 76 3.31 -2.97 -5.80
CA ILE A 76 2.52 -3.13 -7.02
C ILE A 76 2.60 -4.58 -7.46
N SER A 77 1.46 -5.28 -7.46
CA SER A 77 1.38 -6.60 -8.09
C SER A 77 0.91 -6.45 -9.54
N ALA A 78 1.57 -7.17 -10.45
CA ALA A 78 1.28 -7.16 -11.87
C ALA A 78 0.87 -8.55 -12.36
N SER A 79 -0.20 -8.60 -13.14
CA SER A 79 -0.53 -9.75 -13.98
C SER A 79 -0.76 -9.30 -15.42
N LYS A 80 -1.05 -10.24 -16.32
CA LYS A 80 -1.34 -9.93 -17.72
C LYS A 80 -2.59 -9.07 -17.90
N GLN A 81 -3.47 -9.00 -16.90
CA GLN A 81 -4.77 -8.34 -16.98
C GLN A 81 -4.83 -7.01 -16.23
N ARG A 82 -3.98 -6.82 -15.22
CA ARG A 82 -4.12 -5.69 -14.28
C ARG A 82 -2.83 -5.38 -13.55
N TYR A 83 -2.81 -4.17 -13.00
CA TYR A 83 -1.89 -3.77 -11.93
C TYR A 83 -2.71 -3.45 -10.70
N ILE A 84 -2.24 -3.90 -9.53
CA ILE A 84 -2.87 -3.56 -8.25
C ILE A 84 -1.82 -2.91 -7.37
N VAL A 85 -2.18 -1.74 -6.84
CA VAL A 85 -1.37 -0.99 -5.89
C VAL A 85 -1.88 -1.29 -4.49
N TRP A 86 -0.97 -1.71 -3.64
CA TRP A 86 -1.19 -2.10 -2.26
C TRP A 86 -0.41 -1.17 -1.32
N THR A 87 -1.02 -0.77 -0.21
CA THR A 87 -0.38 0.09 0.80
C THR A 87 -0.20 -0.68 2.11
N SER A 88 0.93 -0.45 2.80
CA SER A 88 1.19 -1.14 4.06
C SER A 88 0.08 -0.87 5.08
N LEU A 89 -0.38 -1.93 5.75
CA LEU A 89 -1.32 -1.80 6.87
C LEU A 89 -0.69 -1.16 8.11
N ARG A 90 0.65 -1.04 8.16
CA ARG A 90 1.36 -0.38 9.26
C ARG A 90 1.44 1.14 9.08
N SER A 91 1.15 1.66 7.88
CA SER A 91 1.13 3.10 7.66
C SER A 91 -0.08 3.71 8.36
N PRO A 92 0.10 4.80 9.13
CA PRO A 92 -1.02 5.54 9.67
C PRO A 92 -1.87 6.03 8.48
N PHE A 93 -3.10 5.53 8.41
CA PHE A 93 -4.03 6.02 7.41
C PHE A 93 -4.52 7.39 7.86
N SER A 94 -3.95 8.44 7.29
CA SER A 94 -4.55 9.78 7.28
C SER A 94 -5.68 9.84 6.22
N GLY A 95 -6.55 8.83 6.22
CA GLY A 95 -7.78 8.87 5.45
C GLY A 95 -8.76 9.81 6.16
N GLY A 96 -9.21 10.82 5.42
CA GLY A 96 -10.13 11.83 5.92
C GLY A 96 -11.29 11.23 6.68
N THR A 97 -11.60 11.87 7.81
CA THR A 97 -12.81 11.68 8.61
C THR A 97 -13.99 11.37 7.71
N ALA A 98 -14.60 10.20 7.93
CA ALA A 98 -15.99 9.98 7.58
C ALA A 98 -16.81 11.10 8.23
N ILE A 99 -17.20 12.09 7.44
CA ILE A 99 -18.26 13.01 7.83
C ILE A 99 -19.52 12.17 7.91
N ALA A 100 -19.92 11.86 9.15
CA ALA A 100 -21.22 11.33 9.47
C ALA A 100 -22.26 12.35 8.96
N ASN A 101 -22.99 11.98 7.91
CA ASN A 101 -24.20 12.71 7.55
C ASN A 101 -25.28 12.39 8.59
N SER A 102 -25.29 13.15 9.67
CA SER A 102 -26.46 13.35 10.52
C SER A 102 -27.30 14.47 9.89
N ASN A 103 -28.29 14.11 9.08
CA ASN A 103 -29.42 14.98 8.83
C ASN A 103 -30.60 14.45 9.66
N SER A 104 -30.92 15.22 10.70
CA SER A 104 -32.21 15.23 11.40
C SER A 104 -33.30 15.77 10.48
#